data_AF-A0A3E0LB80-F1
#
_entry.id   AF-A0A3E0LB80-F1
#
_cell.length_a   1.000
_cell.length_b   1.000
_cell.length_c   1.000
_cell.angle_alpha   90.00
_cell.angle_beta   90.00
_cell.angle_gamma   90.00
#
_symmetry.space_group_name_H-M   'P 1'
#
loop_
_entity.id
_entity.type
_entity.pdbx_description
1 polymer ?
#
loop_
_entity_poly.entity_id
_entity_poly.type
_entity_poly.pdbx_seq_one_letter_code
_entity_poly.pdbx_strand_id
1 'polypeptide(L)'
;MALLAEEIVEEWLNRQGYFTIRGIRLGVNEIDLVAVKFRSGESPVCRHVEVQASMRPVSYISKVPKAARKTGRAANSAARSPEELVEGVAEWVEGKFHATKKRSLMEILWSGEWSSELVINNVKSEQEVELIAEHGIIIHRLPDIVRELQINKFPIKSAAGSDFIDLLQLSP
;
A
#
# COMPACT_ATOMS: atom_id res chain seq x y z
N MET A 1 0.11 -5.28 13.19
CA MET A 1 0.90 -5.79 12.04
C MET A 1 1.11 -4.73 10.97
N ALA A 2 0.07 -3.97 10.57
CA ALA A 2 0.20 -2.89 9.57
C ALA A 2 1.37 -1.93 9.87
N LEU A 3 1.44 -1.39 11.10
CA LEU A 3 2.52 -0.47 11.50
C LEU A 3 3.95 -1.00 11.29
N LEU A 4 4.19 -2.30 11.57
CA LEU A 4 5.51 -2.90 11.35
C LEU A 4 5.78 -3.12 9.85
N ALA A 5 4.77 -3.50 9.08
CA ALA A 5 4.92 -3.64 7.64
C ALA A 5 5.16 -2.29 6.96
N GLU A 6 4.50 -1.22 7.41
CA GLU A 6 4.76 0.13 6.92
C GLU A 6 6.20 0.58 7.21
N GLU A 7 6.76 0.23 8.37
CA GLU A 7 8.16 0.53 8.71
C GLU A 7 9.16 -0.24 7.84
N ILE A 8 8.89 -1.52 7.54
CA ILE A 8 9.67 -2.29 6.55
C ILE A 8 9.62 -1.60 5.17
N VAL A 9 8.44 -1.17 4.74
CA VAL A 9 8.24 -0.52 3.43
C VAL A 9 8.93 0.85 3.39
N GLU A 10 8.86 1.62 4.48
CA GLU A 10 9.58 2.88 4.64
C GLU A 10 11.10 2.66 4.51
N GLU A 11 11.67 1.69 5.24
CA GLU A 11 13.09 1.35 5.15
C GLU A 11 13.48 0.92 3.73
N TRP A 12 12.65 0.12 3.06
CA TRP A 12 12.85 -0.29 1.66
C TRP A 12 12.90 0.91 0.70
N LEU A 13 12.00 1.87 0.88
CA LEU A 13 11.97 3.11 0.09
C LEU A 13 13.17 4.01 0.41
N ASN A 14 13.49 4.19 1.69
CA ASN A 14 14.62 5.01 2.12
C ASN A 14 15.95 4.44 1.62
N ARG A 15 16.16 3.11 1.69
CA ARG A 15 17.37 2.49 1.15
C ARG A 15 17.53 2.74 -0.35
N GLN A 16 16.43 2.82 -1.09
CA GLN A 16 16.43 3.19 -2.51
C GLN A 16 16.70 4.68 -2.77
N GLY A 17 16.78 5.53 -1.75
CA GLY A 17 17.01 6.97 -1.88
C GLY A 17 15.75 7.82 -1.99
N TYR A 18 14.59 7.29 -1.57
CA TYR A 18 13.38 8.10 -1.44
C TYR A 18 13.33 8.80 -0.07
N PHE A 19 12.87 10.04 -0.08
CA PHE A 19 12.38 10.72 1.12
C PHE A 19 10.93 10.31 1.35
N THR A 20 10.58 9.96 2.58
CA THR A 20 9.26 9.43 2.93
C THR A 20 8.54 10.30 3.95
N ILE A 21 7.21 10.24 3.92
CA ILE A 21 6.35 10.60 5.05
C ILE A 21 5.42 9.42 5.27
N ARG A 22 5.38 8.90 6.50
CA ARG A 22 4.54 7.76 6.91
C ARG A 22 3.41 8.20 7.83
N GLY A 23 2.24 7.57 7.70
CA GLY A 23 1.08 7.72 8.59
C GLY A 23 0.38 9.07 8.49
N ILE A 24 0.18 9.59 7.28
CA ILE A 24 -0.42 10.92 7.08
C ILE A 24 -1.92 10.86 7.41
N ARG A 25 -2.34 11.64 8.42
CA ARG A 25 -3.74 11.74 8.85
C ARG A 25 -4.48 12.85 8.09
N LEU A 26 -5.61 12.50 7.46
CA LEU A 26 -6.49 13.40 6.70
C LEU A 26 -7.94 13.36 7.23
N GLY A 27 -8.08 13.52 8.55
CA GLY A 27 -9.34 13.32 9.26
C GLY A 27 -9.64 11.83 9.42
N VAL A 28 -10.74 11.35 8.83
CA VAL A 28 -11.09 9.92 8.82
C VAL A 28 -10.31 9.10 7.79
N ASN A 29 -9.60 9.77 6.89
CA ASN A 29 -8.72 9.13 5.90
C ASN A 29 -7.28 9.14 6.41
N GLU A 30 -6.50 8.18 5.94
CA GLU A 30 -5.08 8.05 6.19
C GLU A 30 -4.39 7.66 4.89
N ILE A 31 -3.16 8.15 4.69
CA ILE A 31 -2.22 7.64 3.68
C ILE A 31 -1.08 6.99 4.41
N ASP A 32 -0.83 5.72 4.11
CA ASP A 32 0.17 4.94 4.84
C ASP A 32 1.57 5.48 4.56
N LEU A 33 1.98 5.61 3.29
CA LEU A 33 3.23 6.27 2.92
C LEU A 33 3.11 7.10 1.64
N VAL A 34 3.87 8.20 1.61
CA VAL A 34 4.28 8.86 0.37
C VAL A 34 5.80 8.85 0.29
N ALA A 35 6.33 8.73 -0.93
CA ALA A 35 7.76 8.69 -1.17
C ALA A 35 8.12 9.52 -2.41
N VAL A 36 9.15 10.36 -2.29
CA VAL A 36 9.64 11.20 -3.40
C VAL A 36 11.13 11.02 -3.56
N LYS A 37 11.58 10.83 -4.80
CA LYS A 37 12.99 10.77 -5.16
C LYS A 37 13.29 11.75 -6.29
N PHE A 38 14.33 12.56 -6.10
CA PHE A 38 14.81 13.53 -7.07
C PHE A 38 16.04 12.99 -7.80
N ARG A 39 16.14 13.30 -9.09
CA ARG A 39 17.32 13.04 -9.93
C ARG A 39 17.62 14.30 -10.72
N SER A 40 18.91 14.59 -10.91
CA SER A 40 19.32 15.82 -11.60
C SER A 40 18.79 15.80 -13.05
N GLY A 41 18.04 16.83 -13.44
CA GLY A 41 17.50 16.97 -14.79
C GLY A 41 16.25 16.15 -15.11
N GLU A 42 15.67 15.42 -14.15
CA GLU A 42 14.45 14.62 -14.33
C GLU A 42 13.32 15.13 -13.44
N SER A 43 12.07 14.85 -13.83
CA SER A 43 10.92 15.04 -12.95
C SER A 43 11.03 14.16 -11.70
N PRO A 44 10.52 14.61 -10.54
CA PRO A 44 10.51 13.79 -9.33
C PRO A 44 9.76 12.47 -9.56
N VAL A 45 10.27 11.39 -8.98
CA VAL A 45 9.54 10.11 -8.93
C VAL A 45 8.75 10.06 -7.63
N CYS A 46 7.43 10.15 -7.75
CA CYS A 46 6.52 10.22 -6.61
C CYS A 46 5.68 8.93 -6.49
N ARG A 47 5.55 8.41 -5.27
CA ARG A 47 4.86 7.15 -4.96
C ARG A 47 3.88 7.38 -3.82
N HIS A 48 2.62 7.00 -4.01
CA HIS A 48 1.61 6.85 -2.96
C HIS A 48 1.44 5.36 -2.69
N VAL A 49 1.87 4.92 -1.50
CA VAL A 49 1.87 3.52 -1.11
C VAL A 49 0.88 3.29 0.02
N GLU A 50 -0.01 2.33 -0.17
CA GLU A 50 -0.85 1.76 0.89
C GLU A 50 -0.31 0.37 1.27
N VAL A 51 -0.40 -0.02 2.54
CA VAL A 51 0.16 -1.28 3.05
C VAL A 51 -0.95 -2.11 3.70
N GLN A 52 -1.16 -3.32 3.17
CA GLN A 52 -2.12 -4.30 3.68
C GLN A 52 -1.41 -5.63 3.96
N ALA A 53 -0.81 -5.73 5.14
CA ALA A 53 -0.06 -6.92 5.55
C ALA A 53 -0.82 -7.75 6.59
N SER A 54 -1.31 -8.92 6.17
CA SER A 54 -1.86 -9.95 7.06
C SER A 54 -1.06 -11.25 6.93
N MET A 55 -0.79 -11.93 8.05
CA MET A 55 -0.28 -13.31 8.02
C MET A 55 -1.37 -14.33 7.71
N ARG A 56 -2.60 -14.05 8.16
CA ARG A 56 -3.74 -14.97 8.15
C ARG A 56 -5.01 -14.21 7.73
N PRO A 57 -5.14 -13.83 6.45
CA PRO A 57 -6.30 -13.09 5.96
C PRO A 57 -7.57 -13.95 6.05
N VAL A 58 -8.61 -13.42 6.69
CA VAL A 58 -9.92 -14.10 6.83
C VAL A 58 -11.01 -13.49 5.94
N SER A 59 -10.80 -12.25 5.49
CA SER A 59 -11.69 -11.50 4.61
C SER A 59 -10.95 -11.00 3.37
N TYR A 60 -11.72 -10.59 2.36
CA TYR A 60 -11.24 -9.80 1.23
C TYR A 60 -10.62 -8.47 1.70
N ILE A 61 -9.78 -7.86 0.88
CA ILE A 61 -9.22 -6.53 1.08
C ILE A 61 -10.33 -5.49 0.99
N SER A 62 -11.17 -5.60 -0.04
CA SER A 62 -12.35 -4.79 -0.25
C SER A 62 -13.52 -5.24 0.63
N LYS A 63 -14.40 -4.29 0.94
CA LYS A 63 -15.66 -4.57 1.66
C LYS A 63 -16.75 -4.95 0.66
N VAL A 64 -17.85 -5.52 1.15
CA VAL A 64 -19.11 -5.61 0.37
C VAL A 64 -19.40 -4.20 -0.18
N PRO A 65 -19.80 -4.06 -1.45
CA PRO A 65 -20.26 -2.79 -2.00
C PRO A 65 -21.30 -2.11 -1.13
N LYS A 66 -21.33 -0.78 -1.10
CA LYS A 66 -22.32 -0.03 -0.30
C LYS A 66 -23.75 -0.42 -0.66
N ALA A 67 -24.04 -0.69 -1.93
CA ALA A 67 -25.37 -1.09 -2.40
C ALA A 67 -25.87 -2.37 -1.70
N ALA A 68 -25.08 -3.44 -1.75
CA ALA A 68 -25.42 -4.70 -1.08
C ALA A 68 -25.40 -4.60 0.46
N ARG A 69 -24.61 -3.68 1.04
CA ARG A 69 -24.67 -3.43 2.51
C ARG A 69 -25.97 -2.78 2.95
N LYS A 70 -26.59 -1.93 2.12
CA LYS A 70 -27.89 -1.31 2.43
C LYS A 70 -29.01 -2.33 2.53
N THR A 71 -28.87 -3.49 1.90
CA THR A 71 -29.83 -4.60 1.99
C THR A 71 -29.50 -5.58 3.13
N GLY A 72 -28.64 -5.19 4.08
CA GLY A 72 -28.35 -5.95 5.31
C GLY A 72 -27.10 -6.84 5.26
N ARG A 73 -26.33 -6.82 4.16
CA ARG A 73 -25.11 -7.65 4.05
C ARG A 73 -24.00 -7.11 4.95
N ALA A 74 -23.35 -8.00 5.70
CA ALA A 74 -22.23 -7.64 6.57
C ALA A 74 -20.97 -7.27 5.77
N ALA A 75 -20.33 -6.14 6.09
CA ALA A 75 -19.26 -5.54 5.27
C ALA A 75 -18.07 -6.44 4.93
N ASN A 76 -17.75 -7.43 5.76
CA ASN A 76 -16.63 -8.36 5.55
C ASN A 76 -17.09 -9.78 5.19
N SER A 77 -18.34 -9.94 4.72
CA SER A 77 -18.87 -11.23 4.28
C SER A 77 -17.94 -11.89 3.25
N ALA A 78 -17.62 -13.17 3.48
CA ALA A 78 -16.77 -13.95 2.59
C ALA A 78 -17.52 -14.46 1.35
N ALA A 79 -18.85 -14.56 1.38
CA ALA A 79 -19.63 -14.91 0.19
C ALA A 79 -19.73 -13.67 -0.71
N ARG A 80 -19.19 -13.77 -1.93
CA ARG A 80 -19.16 -12.70 -2.95
C ARG A 80 -19.65 -13.25 -4.28
N SER A 81 -20.57 -12.55 -4.95
CA SER A 81 -20.71 -12.73 -6.39
C SER A 81 -19.51 -12.08 -7.12
N PRO A 82 -19.20 -12.48 -8.37
CA PRO A 82 -18.18 -11.80 -9.17
C PRO A 82 -18.42 -10.30 -9.28
N GLU A 83 -19.67 -9.89 -9.49
CA GLU A 83 -20.07 -8.49 -9.63
C GLU A 83 -19.88 -7.72 -8.31
N GLU A 84 -20.25 -8.31 -7.17
CA GLU A 84 -20.00 -7.71 -5.86
C GLU A 84 -18.50 -7.53 -5.58
N LEU A 85 -17.66 -8.45 -6.06
CA LEU A 85 -16.21 -8.34 -5.88
C LEU A 85 -15.64 -7.20 -6.73
N VAL A 86 -16.02 -7.11 -8.01
CA VAL A 86 -15.61 -6.02 -8.91
C VAL A 86 -16.04 -4.65 -8.37
N GLU A 87 -17.32 -4.50 -7.99
CA GLU A 87 -17.82 -3.23 -7.44
C GLU A 87 -17.15 -2.89 -6.10
N GLY A 88 -16.90 -3.90 -5.26
CA GLY A 88 -16.24 -3.73 -3.96
C GLY A 88 -14.81 -3.24 -4.11
N VAL A 89 -14.06 -3.82 -5.06
CA VAL A 89 -12.71 -3.39 -5.43
C VAL A 89 -12.72 -1.95 -5.93
N ALA A 90 -13.62 -1.59 -6.85
CA ALA A 90 -13.72 -0.23 -7.36
C ALA A 90 -14.00 0.80 -6.25
N GLU A 91 -14.95 0.52 -5.34
CA GLU A 91 -15.23 1.38 -4.19
C GLU A 91 -14.02 1.50 -3.24
N TRP A 92 -13.28 0.40 -3.05
CA TRP A 92 -12.11 0.34 -2.19
C TRP A 92 -10.95 1.15 -2.78
N VAL A 93 -10.65 0.97 -4.07
CA VAL A 93 -9.61 1.72 -4.79
C VAL A 93 -9.92 3.22 -4.76
N GLU A 94 -11.15 3.62 -5.05
CA GLU A 94 -11.56 5.02 -4.97
C GLU A 94 -11.32 5.59 -3.57
N GLY A 95 -11.72 4.87 -2.52
CA GLY A 95 -11.52 5.32 -1.14
C GLY A 95 -10.04 5.39 -0.73
N LYS A 96 -9.23 4.44 -1.20
CA LYS A 96 -7.83 4.26 -0.78
C LYS A 96 -6.85 5.10 -1.58
N PHE A 97 -7.06 5.30 -2.87
CA PHE A 97 -6.10 6.02 -3.72
C PHE A 97 -6.65 7.35 -4.23
N HIS A 98 -7.96 7.43 -4.47
CA HIS A 98 -8.54 8.55 -5.22
C HIS A 98 -9.54 9.39 -4.41
N ALA A 99 -9.66 9.21 -3.10
CA ALA A 99 -10.53 10.07 -2.30
C ALA A 99 -10.11 11.54 -2.47
N THR A 100 -11.09 12.46 -2.57
CA THR A 100 -10.84 13.89 -2.85
C THR A 100 -9.77 14.49 -1.95
N LYS A 101 -9.81 14.20 -0.64
CA LYS A 101 -8.80 14.69 0.32
C LYS A 101 -7.39 14.18 0.04
N LYS A 102 -7.24 12.94 -0.46
CA LYS A 102 -5.93 12.38 -0.83
C LYS A 102 -5.41 13.07 -2.09
N ARG A 103 -6.23 13.22 -3.13
CA ARG A 103 -5.85 13.96 -4.34
C ARG A 103 -5.43 15.40 -4.02
N SER A 104 -6.21 16.10 -3.19
CA SER A 104 -5.86 17.46 -2.75
C SER A 104 -4.53 17.52 -2.01
N LEU A 105 -4.22 16.54 -1.15
CA LEU A 105 -2.92 16.48 -0.51
C LEU A 105 -1.80 16.20 -1.52
N MET A 106 -1.97 15.21 -2.41
CA MET A 106 -0.97 14.89 -3.42
C MET A 106 -0.63 16.13 -4.27
N GLU A 107 -1.64 16.87 -4.71
CA GLU A 107 -1.48 18.13 -5.46
C GLU A 107 -0.68 19.20 -4.68
N ILE A 108 -0.91 19.32 -3.36
CA ILE A 108 -0.17 20.24 -2.49
C ILE A 108 1.29 19.81 -2.35
N LEU A 109 1.55 18.52 -2.21
CA LEU A 109 2.91 17.99 -2.07
C LEU A 109 3.69 18.09 -3.39
N TRP A 110 3.03 17.74 -4.50
CA TRP A 110 3.55 17.82 -5.86
C TRP A 110 2.42 17.62 -6.88
N SER A 111 2.22 18.59 -7.78
CA SER A 111 1.16 18.58 -8.80
C SER A 111 1.44 17.70 -10.03
N GLY A 112 2.57 16.99 -10.05
CA GLY A 112 2.87 16.02 -11.10
C GLY A 112 2.36 14.63 -10.79
N GLU A 113 2.85 13.65 -11.55
CA GLU A 113 2.37 12.27 -11.47
C GLU A 113 2.78 11.55 -10.18
N TRP A 114 1.83 10.80 -9.63
CA TRP A 114 2.02 9.89 -8.50
C TRP A 114 1.64 8.48 -8.91
N SER A 115 2.57 7.54 -8.75
CA SER A 115 2.20 6.12 -8.82
C SER A 115 1.32 5.75 -7.63
N SER A 116 0.30 4.92 -7.87
CA SER A 116 -0.55 4.33 -6.84
C SER A 116 -0.13 2.89 -6.62
N GLU A 117 0.26 2.56 -5.39
CA GLU A 117 0.88 1.27 -5.10
C GLU A 117 0.28 0.62 -3.85
N LEU A 118 0.18 -0.71 -3.88
CA LEU A 118 -0.31 -1.51 -2.77
C LEU A 118 0.71 -2.59 -2.41
N VAL A 119 1.20 -2.55 -1.17
CA VAL A 119 2.02 -3.61 -0.60
C VAL A 119 1.11 -4.61 0.11
N ILE A 120 1.14 -5.87 -0.29
CA ILE A 120 0.37 -6.95 0.32
C ILE A 120 1.27 -8.08 0.80
N ASN A 121 0.79 -8.84 1.78
CA ASN A 121 1.38 -10.15 2.13
C ASN A 121 0.44 -11.27 1.64
N ASN A 122 -0.02 -12.13 2.55
CA ASN A 122 -1.04 -13.12 2.26
C ASN A 122 -2.39 -12.42 2.07
N VAL A 123 -3.12 -12.82 1.03
CA VAL A 123 -4.49 -12.37 0.75
C VAL A 123 -5.46 -13.55 0.77
N LYS A 124 -6.74 -13.25 0.95
CA LYS A 124 -7.80 -14.27 0.87
C LYS A 124 -8.03 -14.74 -0.57
N SER A 125 -7.86 -13.83 -1.53
CA SER A 125 -8.24 -14.04 -2.92
C SER A 125 -7.24 -13.37 -3.86
N GLU A 126 -6.50 -14.17 -4.64
CA GLU A 126 -5.59 -13.65 -5.66
C GLU A 126 -6.35 -12.99 -6.82
N GLN A 127 -7.55 -13.49 -7.16
CA GLN A 127 -8.45 -12.83 -8.10
C GLN A 127 -8.80 -11.39 -7.68
N GLU A 128 -8.88 -11.10 -6.37
CA GLU A 128 -9.13 -9.74 -5.91
C GLU A 128 -7.91 -8.83 -6.16
N VAL A 129 -6.71 -9.38 -6.01
CA VAL A 129 -5.46 -8.66 -6.28
C VAL A 129 -5.34 -8.32 -7.76
N GLU A 130 -5.71 -9.25 -8.64
CA GLU A 130 -5.77 -9.02 -10.10
C GLU A 130 -6.72 -7.87 -10.42
N LEU A 131 -7.95 -7.89 -9.88
CA LEU A 131 -8.91 -6.80 -10.06
C LEU A 131 -8.39 -5.46 -9.53
N ILE A 132 -7.70 -5.43 -8.39
CA ILE A 132 -7.07 -4.20 -7.88
C ILE A 132 -6.00 -3.70 -8.85
N ALA A 133 -5.17 -4.60 -9.40
CA ALA A 133 -4.13 -4.24 -10.35
C ALA A 133 -4.69 -3.68 -11.67
N GLU A 134 -5.84 -4.18 -12.13
CA GLU A 134 -6.55 -3.67 -13.32
C GLU A 134 -6.96 -2.20 -13.19
N HIS A 135 -7.08 -1.67 -11.97
CA HIS A 135 -7.28 -0.23 -11.72
C HIS A 135 -5.99 0.61 -11.83
N GLY A 136 -4.88 0.02 -12.30
CA GLY A 136 -3.60 0.72 -12.43
C GLY A 136 -2.80 0.80 -11.12
N ILE A 137 -3.16 -0.01 -10.12
CA ILE A 137 -2.44 -0.08 -8.84
C ILE A 137 -1.26 -1.04 -8.97
N ILE A 138 -0.05 -0.57 -8.68
CA ILE A 138 1.15 -1.40 -8.69
C ILE A 138 1.15 -2.28 -7.44
N ILE A 139 1.19 -3.60 -7.61
CA ILE A 139 1.19 -4.55 -6.50
C ILE A 139 2.62 -4.96 -6.13
N HIS A 140 2.96 -4.81 -4.86
CA HIS A 140 4.19 -5.31 -4.27
C HIS A 140 3.90 -6.40 -3.24
N ARG A 141 4.72 -7.44 -3.20
CA ARG A 141 4.65 -8.47 -2.16
C ARG A 141 5.65 -8.18 -1.06
N LEU A 142 5.17 -8.10 0.18
CA LEU A 142 6.01 -7.85 1.35
C LEU A 142 7.18 -8.86 1.48
N PRO A 143 7.00 -10.17 1.21
CA PRO A 143 8.12 -11.12 1.21
C PRO A 143 9.22 -10.78 0.19
N ASP A 144 8.86 -10.23 -0.97
CA ASP A 144 9.84 -9.83 -1.98
C ASP A 144 10.61 -8.58 -1.53
N ILE A 145 9.91 -7.60 -0.94
CA ILE A 145 10.53 -6.43 -0.30
C ILE A 145 11.54 -6.84 0.77
N VAL A 146 11.16 -7.78 1.66
CA VAL A 146 12.07 -8.28 2.72
C VAL A 146 13.29 -8.95 2.10
N ARG A 147 13.12 -9.75 1.04
CA ARG A 147 14.23 -10.38 0.32
C ARG A 147 15.17 -9.34 -0.30
N GLU A 148 14.63 -8.28 -0.90
CA GLU A 148 15.44 -7.20 -1.46
C GLU A 148 16.26 -6.47 -0.38
N LEU A 149 15.64 -6.20 0.78
CA LEU A 149 16.31 -5.61 1.95
C LEU A 149 17.48 -6.47 2.45
N GLN A 150 17.33 -7.80 2.44
CA GLN A 150 18.39 -8.74 2.80
C GLN A 150 19.56 -8.75 1.80
N ILE A 151 19.28 -8.63 0.50
CA ILE A 151 20.32 -8.56 -0.55
C ILE A 151 21.17 -7.29 -0.42
N ASN A 152 20.58 -6.21 0.12
CA ASN A 152 21.25 -4.95 0.48
C ASN A 152 22.08 -4.29 -0.64
N LYS A 153 21.63 -4.41 -1.88
CA LYS A 153 22.21 -3.76 -3.09
C LYS A 153 21.71 -2.34 -3.30
N PHE A 154 21.34 -1.65 -2.22
CA PHE A 154 20.79 -0.31 -2.25
C PHE A 154 21.88 0.76 -2.12
N PRO A 155 21.63 1.98 -2.65
CA PRO A 155 22.55 3.11 -2.51
C PRO A 155 22.71 3.57 -1.06
N ILE A 156 21.65 3.48 -0.25
CA ILE A 156 21.70 3.74 1.20
C ILE A 156 21.71 2.40 1.94
N LYS A 157 22.63 2.25 2.90
CA LYS A 157 22.87 0.99 3.62
C LYS A 157 21.89 0.73 4.77
N SER A 158 21.45 1.79 5.43
CA SER A 158 20.50 1.77 6.53
C SER A 158 19.80 3.12 6.64
N ALA A 159 18.56 3.11 7.11
CA ALA A 159 17.83 4.29 7.56
C ALA A 159 17.13 4.00 8.91
N ALA A 160 16.07 4.76 9.22
CA ALA A 160 15.44 4.75 10.54
C ALA A 160 14.84 3.40 10.94
N GLY A 161 14.49 2.52 9.99
CA GLY A 161 13.92 1.19 10.26
C GLY A 161 14.96 0.07 10.31
N SER A 162 16.26 0.39 10.24
CA SER A 162 17.33 -0.62 10.17
C SER A 162 17.37 -1.56 11.37
N ASP A 163 17.18 -1.06 12.59
CA ASP A 163 17.15 -1.87 13.81
C ASP A 163 16.11 -3.00 13.72
N PHE A 164 14.95 -2.74 13.11
CA PHE A 164 13.90 -3.74 12.95
C PHE A 164 14.24 -4.78 11.88
N ILE A 165 14.88 -4.36 10.78
CA ILE A 165 15.36 -5.29 9.76
C ILE A 165 16.44 -6.21 10.33
N ASP A 166 17.32 -5.68 11.18
CA ASP A 166 18.35 -6.47 11.85
C ASP A 166 17.71 -7.52 12.78
N LEU A 167 16.62 -7.18 13.50
CA LEU A 167 15.85 -8.15 14.28
C LEU A 167 15.24 -9.29 13.43
N LEU A 168 14.73 -8.98 12.22
CA LEU A 168 14.23 -10.00 11.30
C LEU A 168 15.34 -10.95 10.84
N GLN A 169 16.59 -10.47 10.73
CA GLN A 169 17.75 -11.26 10.32
C GLN A 169 18.34 -12.13 11.44
N LEU A 170 17.97 -11.89 12.71
CA LEU A 170 18.39 -12.73 13.84
C LEU A 170 17.63 -14.07 13.91
N SER A 171 16.54 -14.21 13.16
CA SER A 171 15.79 -15.46 13.09
C SER A 171 16.37 -16.32 11.94
N PRO A 172 16.93 -17.52 12.22
CA PRO A 172 17.58 -18.38 11.23
C PRO A 172 16.60 -18.95 10.19
#